data_AF-A0A847EM95-F1
#
_entry.id   AF-A0A847EM95-F1
#
_cell.length_a   1.000
_cell.length_b   1.000
_cell.length_c   1.000
_cell.angle_alpha   90.00
_cell.angle_beta   90.00
_cell.angle_gamma   90.00
#
_symmetry.space_group_name_H-M   'P 1'
#
loop_
_entity.id
_entity.type
_entity.pdbx_description
1 polymer ?
#
loop_
_entity_poly.entity_id
_entity_poly.type
_entity_poly.pdbx_seq_one_letter_code
_entity_poly.pdbx_strand_id
1 'polypeptide(L)'
;VVAFGIGHYDCVAGVVVTASHNPPQDNGYKVYVGPSQIVPPTDGEIAAQIETVAQLPLSSIARAENYETIGEPLLEAYVGRVASLVADDAPRDLAWVYTAMHGVGAEVVARVLDRTGFPAPALVDEQALPDPAFPTVAFPNPEEKGAMDLALALARTTDADVAIANDPDADRCALAAPFDGQWRMLSGDELGWLLADDALRRGTPGVYACSVVSSTLLGRMAAAAGQPFQMTLTGFKWIGRVPGLTFGYEEAIGYCTDPEGVADKDGISTLTRVLALVAALKAEGSTVQGRLDEIARTHGVHLTAPLSFRVSDLSLISDAMARLRADLPTELAGVPVTASDLGEGWNGLPPTDGVLFEGEGVRAVARPSGTEPKLKVYLQVSLPPERSGDLDAARAEAAAVMEQLKADMAAALGL
;
A
#
# COMPACT_ATOMS: atom_id res chain seq x y z
N VAL A 1 15.75 0.76 -2.13
CA VAL A 1 17.19 1.04 -2.42
C VAL A 1 17.41 2.17 -3.43
N VAL A 2 16.97 2.08 -4.70
CA VAL A 2 17.28 3.12 -5.71
C VAL A 2 16.76 4.50 -5.31
N ALA A 3 15.51 4.60 -4.84
CA ALA A 3 14.95 5.87 -4.37
C ALA A 3 15.75 6.50 -3.22
N PHE A 4 16.23 5.69 -2.26
CA PHE A 4 17.14 6.13 -1.19
C PHE A 4 18.46 6.69 -1.75
N GLY A 5 19.01 6.03 -2.77
CA GLY A 5 20.25 6.45 -3.44
C GLY A 5 20.20 7.85 -4.05
N ILE A 6 19.00 8.32 -4.44
CA ILE A 6 18.82 9.65 -5.02
C ILE A 6 19.22 10.72 -4.01
N GLY A 7 18.63 10.69 -2.82
CA GLY A 7 18.98 11.62 -1.73
C GLY A 7 20.38 11.36 -1.18
N HIS A 8 20.80 10.10 -1.07
CA HIS A 8 22.10 9.73 -0.51
C HIS A 8 23.29 10.24 -1.33
N TYR A 9 23.18 10.24 -2.66
CA TYR A 9 24.24 10.69 -3.57
C TYR A 9 23.94 12.04 -4.22
N ASP A 10 22.92 12.77 -3.78
CA ASP A 10 22.48 14.04 -4.38
C ASP A 10 22.27 13.93 -5.91
N CYS A 11 21.68 12.81 -6.34
CA CYS A 11 21.40 12.55 -7.75
C CYS A 11 20.18 13.36 -8.21
N VAL A 12 20.21 13.84 -9.45
CA VAL A 12 19.08 14.60 -10.03
C VAL A 12 17.86 13.73 -10.35
N ALA A 13 18.08 12.43 -10.57
CA ALA A 13 17.04 11.48 -10.93
C ALA A 13 17.46 10.04 -10.57
N GLY A 14 16.47 9.16 -10.48
CA GLY A 14 16.67 7.71 -10.38
C GLY A 14 15.76 6.97 -11.36
N VAL A 15 16.26 5.87 -11.91
CA VAL A 15 15.50 4.96 -12.77
C VAL A 15 15.54 3.56 -12.19
N VAL A 16 14.37 2.95 -12.01
CA VAL A 16 14.24 1.55 -11.58
C VAL A 16 13.67 0.77 -12.76
N VAL A 17 14.39 -0.25 -13.23
CA VAL A 17 13.87 -1.16 -14.26
C VAL A 17 13.10 -2.26 -13.55
N THR A 18 11.77 -2.17 -13.61
CA THR A 18 10.84 -3.05 -12.90
C THR A 18 9.45 -2.92 -13.50
N ALA A 19 8.74 -4.05 -13.58
CA ALA A 19 7.30 -4.07 -13.84
C ALA A 19 6.49 -4.25 -12.53
N SER A 20 7.13 -4.05 -11.37
CA SER A 20 6.56 -4.29 -10.04
C SER A 20 6.03 -5.73 -9.93
N HIS A 21 4.73 -5.89 -9.69
CA HIS A 21 4.04 -7.16 -9.54
C HIS A 21 3.37 -7.65 -10.84
N ASN A 22 3.70 -7.07 -12.00
CA ASN A 22 3.13 -7.52 -13.27
C ASN A 22 3.66 -8.92 -13.66
N PRO A 23 2.95 -9.62 -14.57
CA PRO A 23 3.36 -10.94 -15.04
C PRO A 23 4.71 -10.96 -15.78
N PRO A 24 5.34 -12.14 -15.96
CA PRO A 24 6.66 -12.29 -16.59
C PRO A 24 6.85 -11.62 -17.96
N GLN A 25 5.79 -11.53 -18.76
CA GLN A 25 5.84 -10.97 -20.11
C GLN A 25 5.90 -9.43 -20.15
N ASP A 26 5.59 -8.78 -19.03
CA ASP A 26 5.57 -7.32 -18.95
C ASP A 26 6.97 -6.82 -18.56
N ASN A 27 7.33 -5.64 -19.09
CA ASN A 27 8.52 -4.91 -18.66
C ASN A 27 8.13 -3.46 -18.40
N GLY A 28 8.88 -2.80 -17.52
CA GLY A 28 8.56 -1.46 -17.07
C GLY A 28 9.75 -0.73 -16.49
N TYR A 29 9.56 0.55 -16.25
CA TYR A 29 10.49 1.34 -15.48
C TYR A 29 9.76 2.41 -14.68
N LYS A 30 10.32 2.77 -13.52
CA LYS A 30 9.88 3.87 -12.68
C LYS A 30 10.93 4.98 -12.76
N VAL A 31 10.50 6.23 -12.90
CA VAL A 31 11.38 7.40 -12.91
C VAL A 31 11.09 8.27 -11.70
N TYR A 32 12.16 8.69 -11.04
CA TYR A 32 12.14 9.54 -9.87
C TYR A 32 12.86 10.83 -10.21
N VAL A 33 12.22 11.96 -9.91
CA VAL A 33 12.83 13.30 -10.00
C VAL A 33 12.46 14.04 -8.72
N GLY A 34 13.49 14.38 -7.94
CA GLY A 34 13.33 14.85 -6.57
C GLY A 34 12.95 13.71 -5.61
N PRO A 35 12.12 13.97 -4.60
CA PRO A 35 11.90 13.03 -3.49
C PRO A 35 11.07 11.79 -3.86
N SER A 36 10.35 11.79 -4.99
CA SER A 36 9.42 10.71 -5.34
C SER A 36 9.22 10.58 -6.86
N GLN A 37 8.43 9.60 -7.30
CA GLN A 37 8.15 9.30 -8.72
C GLN A 37 7.65 10.53 -9.47
N ILE A 38 7.92 10.65 -10.77
CA ILE A 38 7.52 11.83 -11.57
C ILE A 38 6.02 12.15 -11.54
N VAL A 39 5.68 13.44 -11.67
CA VAL A 39 4.32 14.00 -11.79
C VAL A 39 4.27 14.97 -12.98
N PRO A 40 3.07 15.36 -13.46
CA PRO A 40 2.96 16.42 -14.47
C PRO A 40 3.67 17.72 -14.08
N PRO A 41 4.32 18.41 -15.03
CA PRO A 41 4.40 18.11 -16.47
C PRO A 41 5.56 17.18 -16.89
N THR A 42 6.42 16.75 -15.96
CA THR A 42 7.66 16.02 -16.27
C THR A 42 7.42 14.70 -17.00
N ASP A 43 6.32 14.01 -16.71
CA ASP A 43 5.91 12.81 -17.43
C ASP A 43 5.60 13.07 -18.91
N GLY A 44 4.87 14.13 -19.23
CA GLY A 44 4.59 14.55 -20.61
C GLY A 44 5.83 14.99 -21.37
N GLU A 45 6.76 15.68 -20.69
CA GLU A 45 8.05 16.07 -21.28
C GLU A 45 8.91 14.85 -21.62
N ILE A 46 9.00 13.87 -20.71
CA ILE A 46 9.69 12.61 -20.96
C ILE A 46 9.03 11.83 -22.11
N ALA A 47 7.70 11.76 -22.15
CA ALA A 47 6.97 11.08 -23.21
C ALA A 47 7.27 11.69 -24.60
N ALA A 48 7.24 13.03 -24.72
CA ALA A 48 7.57 13.72 -25.96
C ALA A 48 9.03 13.45 -26.42
N GLN A 49 9.96 13.33 -25.47
CA GLN A 49 11.34 12.96 -25.78
C GLN A 49 11.47 11.50 -26.23
N ILE A 50 10.72 10.58 -25.63
CA ILE A 50 10.67 9.18 -26.07
C ILE A 50 10.19 9.09 -27.52
N GLU A 51 9.12 9.80 -27.89
CA GLU A 51 8.62 9.84 -29.27
C GLU A 51 9.67 10.37 -30.25
N THR A 52 10.44 11.37 -29.84
CA THR A 52 11.52 11.95 -30.65
C THR A 52 12.67 10.95 -30.85
N VAL A 53 13.13 10.32 -29.76
CA VAL A 53 14.25 9.36 -29.79
C VAL A 53 13.87 8.07 -30.53
N ALA A 54 12.60 7.64 -30.45
CA ALA A 54 12.10 6.44 -31.14
C ALA A 54 12.16 6.53 -32.68
N GLN A 55 12.33 7.74 -33.25
CA GLN A 55 12.53 7.94 -34.69
C GLN A 55 13.96 7.63 -35.14
N LEU A 56 14.90 7.52 -34.20
CA LEU A 56 16.31 7.25 -34.46
C LEU A 56 16.59 5.75 -34.36
N PRO A 57 17.55 5.20 -35.15
CA PRO A 57 17.97 3.82 -34.97
C PRO A 57 18.61 3.64 -33.58
N LEU A 58 18.34 2.52 -32.90
CA LEU A 58 18.90 2.24 -31.57
C LEU A 58 20.44 2.39 -31.53
N SER A 59 21.12 2.08 -32.64
CA SER A 59 22.56 2.20 -32.78
C SER A 59 23.09 3.64 -32.76
N SER A 60 22.24 4.66 -32.98
CA SER A 60 22.64 6.07 -32.88
C SER A 60 22.52 6.64 -31.47
N ILE A 61 21.95 5.89 -30.52
CA ILE A 61 21.89 6.32 -29.12
C ILE A 61 23.26 6.11 -28.49
N ALA A 62 23.96 7.21 -28.22
CA ALA A 62 25.27 7.17 -27.58
C ALA A 62 25.15 6.55 -26.19
N ARG A 63 26.00 5.56 -25.89
CA ARG A 63 26.08 4.92 -24.57
C ARG A 63 27.26 5.51 -23.82
N ALA A 64 27.03 5.93 -22.59
CA ALA A 64 28.11 6.33 -21.72
C ALA A 64 28.97 5.10 -21.37
N GLU A 65 30.28 5.22 -21.54
CA GLU A 65 31.25 4.22 -21.08
C GLU A 65 31.85 4.61 -19.72
N ASN A 66 31.67 5.87 -19.32
CA ASN A 66 32.13 6.45 -18.06
C ASN A 66 31.00 6.46 -17.02
N TYR A 67 30.72 5.31 -16.42
CA TYR A 67 29.81 5.19 -15.28
C TYR A 67 30.45 4.41 -14.14
N GLU A 68 29.99 4.65 -12.93
CA GLU A 68 30.40 3.90 -11.75
C GLU A 68 29.31 2.90 -11.36
N THR A 69 29.71 1.69 -11.00
CA THR A 69 28.81 0.71 -10.39
C THR A 69 28.94 0.84 -8.89
N ILE A 70 27.94 1.45 -8.25
CA ILE A 70 27.95 1.68 -6.80
C ILE A 70 27.76 0.36 -6.05
N GLY A 71 26.71 -0.40 -6.39
CA GLY A 71 26.45 -1.73 -5.82
C GLY A 71 26.36 -1.74 -4.28
N GLU A 72 27.27 -2.49 -3.66
CA GLU A 72 27.30 -2.85 -2.25
C GLU A 72 27.29 -1.64 -1.26
N PRO A 73 28.13 -0.59 -1.42
CA PRO A 73 28.07 0.61 -0.61
C PRO A 73 26.68 1.24 -0.43
N LEU A 74 25.89 1.34 -1.50
CA LEU A 74 24.54 1.90 -1.44
C LEU A 74 23.59 0.96 -0.68
N LEU A 75 23.71 -0.35 -0.93
CA LEU A 75 22.91 -1.36 -0.24
C LEU A 75 23.19 -1.33 1.26
N GLU A 76 24.46 -1.29 1.68
CA GLU A 76 24.84 -1.22 3.09
C GLU A 76 24.40 0.08 3.78
N ALA A 77 24.44 1.22 3.06
CA ALA A 77 23.91 2.48 3.56
C ALA A 77 22.39 2.43 3.76
N TYR A 78 21.67 1.83 2.81
CA TYR A 78 20.23 1.61 2.90
C TYR A 78 19.86 0.67 4.06
N VAL A 79 20.54 -0.47 4.16
CA VAL A 79 20.35 -1.44 5.26
C VAL A 79 20.63 -0.77 6.61
N GLY A 80 21.67 0.07 6.70
CA GLY A 80 21.96 0.85 7.90
C GLY A 80 20.84 1.83 8.26
N ARG A 81 20.27 2.54 7.28
CA ARG A 81 19.12 3.45 7.51
C ARG A 81 17.92 2.66 8.03
N VAL A 82 17.55 1.57 7.36
CA VAL A 82 16.39 0.75 7.76
C VAL A 82 16.59 0.14 9.15
N ALA A 83 17.78 -0.37 9.46
CA ALA A 83 18.08 -0.90 10.78
C ALA A 83 17.95 0.16 11.89
N SER A 84 18.34 1.42 11.61
CA SER A 84 18.22 2.53 12.57
C SER A 84 16.79 2.91 12.95
N LEU A 85 15.80 2.39 12.20
CA LEU A 85 14.39 2.60 12.51
C LEU A 85 13.96 1.85 13.77
N VAL A 86 14.68 0.79 14.15
CA VAL A 86 14.37 -0.05 15.30
C VAL A 86 15.15 0.44 16.52
N ALA A 87 14.48 0.68 17.64
CA ALA A 87 15.15 1.04 18.88
C ALA A 87 15.99 -0.13 19.42
N ASP A 88 17.13 0.17 20.04
CA ASP A 88 18.05 -0.83 20.58
C ASP A 88 17.39 -1.72 21.65
N ASP A 89 16.46 -1.15 22.43
CA ASP A 89 15.73 -1.82 23.51
C ASP A 89 14.38 -2.41 23.08
N ALA A 90 13.98 -2.26 21.81
CA ALA A 90 12.74 -2.84 21.34
C ALA A 90 12.78 -4.39 21.47
N PRO A 91 11.65 -5.05 21.76
CA PRO A 91 11.60 -6.50 21.79
C PRO A 91 12.01 -7.12 20.45
N ARG A 92 12.56 -8.35 20.50
CA ARG A 92 12.97 -9.14 19.33
C ARG A 92 12.31 -10.51 19.25
N ASP A 93 11.60 -10.93 20.29
CA ASP A 93 10.94 -12.23 20.32
C ASP A 93 9.70 -12.21 19.42
N LEU A 94 9.76 -12.96 18.32
CA LEU A 94 8.64 -13.33 17.46
C LEU A 94 9.05 -14.51 16.56
N ALA A 95 8.09 -15.36 16.20
CA ALA A 95 8.22 -16.33 15.14
C ALA A 95 7.46 -15.80 13.91
N TRP A 96 8.05 -15.90 12.72
CA TRP A 96 7.41 -15.34 11.54
C TRP A 96 7.80 -16.07 10.27
N VAL A 97 6.90 -16.00 9.28
CA VAL A 97 7.11 -16.54 7.94
C VAL A 97 7.38 -15.41 6.96
N TYR A 98 8.26 -15.65 5.99
CA TYR A 98 8.57 -14.69 4.95
C TYR A 98 8.55 -15.32 3.55
N THR A 99 8.01 -14.56 2.59
CA THR A 99 8.19 -14.81 1.16
C THR A 99 8.57 -13.52 0.44
N ALA A 100 9.55 -13.61 -0.46
CA ALA A 100 9.90 -12.53 -1.37
C ALA A 100 9.15 -12.64 -2.71
N MET A 101 8.26 -13.64 -2.88
CA MET A 101 7.51 -13.89 -4.12
C MET A 101 8.38 -13.93 -5.38
N HIS A 102 9.53 -14.62 -5.30
CA HIS A 102 10.56 -14.64 -6.36
C HIS A 102 11.17 -13.27 -6.67
N GLY A 103 11.11 -12.37 -5.71
CA GLY A 103 11.60 -11.00 -5.79
C GLY A 103 13.01 -10.81 -5.26
N VAL A 104 13.46 -9.57 -5.35
CA VAL A 104 14.81 -9.14 -4.92
C VAL A 104 14.91 -8.86 -3.41
N GLY A 105 13.81 -8.94 -2.67
CA GLY A 105 13.72 -8.51 -1.28
C GLY A 105 14.49 -9.39 -0.27
N ALA A 106 14.58 -10.71 -0.50
CA ALA A 106 15.06 -11.65 0.51
C ALA A 106 16.49 -11.40 1.01
N GLU A 107 17.41 -11.08 0.09
CA GLU A 107 18.79 -10.75 0.46
C GLU A 107 18.85 -9.48 1.33
N VAL A 108 18.07 -8.46 0.97
CA VAL A 108 18.04 -7.19 1.69
C VAL A 108 17.43 -7.36 3.08
N VAL A 109 16.34 -8.13 3.19
CA VAL A 109 15.73 -8.48 4.48
C VAL A 109 16.74 -9.18 5.38
N ALA A 110 17.43 -10.22 4.89
CA ALA A 110 18.41 -10.96 5.69
C ALA A 110 19.48 -10.03 6.30
N ARG A 111 20.03 -9.10 5.52
CA ARG A 111 21.01 -8.12 6.01
C ARG A 111 20.44 -7.16 7.05
N VAL A 112 19.18 -6.75 6.91
CA VAL A 112 18.49 -5.93 7.93
C VAL A 112 18.31 -6.72 9.22
N LEU A 113 17.95 -8.01 9.14
CA LEU A 113 17.83 -8.88 10.32
C LEU A 113 19.16 -9.03 11.05
N ASP A 114 20.26 -9.23 10.32
CA ASP A 114 21.60 -9.33 10.91
C ASP A 114 21.99 -8.09 11.71
N ARG A 115 21.55 -6.90 11.27
CA ARG A 115 21.81 -5.63 11.98
C ARG A 115 20.85 -5.34 13.11
N THR A 116 19.58 -5.69 12.95
CA THR A 116 18.52 -5.39 13.94
C THR A 116 18.46 -6.43 15.05
N GLY A 117 18.93 -7.65 14.81
CA GLY A 117 18.87 -8.76 15.76
C GLY A 117 17.50 -9.44 15.88
N PHE A 118 16.59 -9.19 14.93
CA PHE A 118 15.37 -9.99 14.82
C PHE A 118 15.71 -11.43 14.38
N PRO A 119 14.96 -12.44 14.82
CA PRO A 119 15.17 -13.83 14.43
C PRO A 119 14.93 -14.02 12.93
N ALA A 120 15.68 -14.95 12.33
CA ALA A 120 15.46 -15.36 10.96
C ALA A 120 14.02 -15.92 10.77
N PRO A 121 13.35 -15.64 9.63
CA PRO A 121 12.03 -16.17 9.36
C PRO A 121 12.10 -17.67 9.02
N ALA A 122 10.96 -18.34 9.17
CA ALA A 122 10.67 -19.51 8.35
C ALA A 122 10.44 -19.04 6.90
N LEU A 123 11.43 -19.27 6.04
CA LEU A 123 11.42 -18.82 4.66
C LEU A 123 10.60 -19.77 3.78
N VAL A 124 9.78 -19.23 2.88
CA VAL A 124 9.15 -20.02 1.83
C VAL A 124 10.20 -20.33 0.76
N ASP A 125 10.87 -21.46 0.89
CA ASP A 125 12.00 -21.87 0.04
C ASP A 125 11.66 -21.80 -1.46
N GLU A 126 10.44 -22.18 -1.84
CA GLU A 126 9.97 -22.15 -3.23
C GLU A 126 9.84 -20.74 -3.81
N GLN A 127 9.86 -19.69 -2.99
CA GLN A 127 9.67 -18.29 -3.40
C GLN A 127 10.80 -17.37 -2.92
N ALA A 128 11.85 -17.94 -2.32
CA ALA A 128 12.91 -17.22 -1.63
C ALA A 128 13.87 -16.47 -2.58
N LEU A 129 14.20 -17.08 -3.72
CA LEU A 129 15.19 -16.59 -4.66
C LEU A 129 14.53 -15.88 -5.84
N PRO A 130 15.18 -14.86 -6.44
CA PRO A 130 14.68 -14.24 -7.65
C PRO A 130 14.46 -15.24 -8.80
N ASP A 131 13.25 -15.27 -9.35
CA ASP A 131 12.89 -16.05 -10.54
C ASP A 131 11.92 -15.24 -11.42
N PRO A 132 12.35 -14.77 -12.61
CA PRO A 132 11.52 -13.93 -13.48
C PRO A 132 10.31 -14.66 -14.08
N ALA A 133 10.24 -15.99 -13.97
CA ALA A 133 9.10 -16.78 -14.42
C ALA A 133 7.95 -16.85 -13.40
N PHE A 134 8.20 -16.43 -12.14
CA PHE A 134 7.23 -16.50 -11.03
C PHE A 134 6.49 -17.86 -10.94
N PRO A 135 7.19 -19.01 -10.96
CA PRO A 135 6.59 -20.32 -11.28
C PRO A 135 5.51 -20.81 -10.30
N THR A 136 5.44 -20.24 -9.09
CA THR A 136 4.49 -20.65 -8.06
C THR A 136 3.22 -19.79 -8.01
N VAL A 137 3.18 -18.66 -8.71
CA VAL A 137 2.07 -17.69 -8.63
C VAL A 137 1.61 -17.27 -10.02
N ALA A 138 0.30 -17.15 -10.21
CA ALA A 138 -0.23 -16.65 -11.49
C ALA A 138 0.06 -15.16 -11.69
N PHE A 139 0.15 -14.42 -10.59
CA PHE A 139 0.40 -12.99 -10.57
C PHE A 139 1.14 -12.64 -9.27
N PRO A 140 2.35 -12.07 -9.31
CA PRO A 140 3.19 -11.88 -8.14
C PRO A 140 2.81 -10.62 -7.33
N ASN A 141 1.51 -10.44 -7.07
CA ASN A 141 0.99 -9.43 -6.15
C ASN A 141 0.45 -10.14 -4.90
N PRO A 142 0.91 -9.79 -3.68
CA PRO A 142 0.39 -10.38 -2.46
C PRO A 142 -1.13 -10.30 -2.28
N GLU A 143 -1.79 -9.30 -2.90
CA GLU A 143 -3.25 -9.14 -2.84
C GLU A 143 -4.03 -10.18 -3.68
N GLU A 144 -3.38 -10.83 -4.64
CA GLU A 144 -4.04 -11.75 -5.56
C GLU A 144 -4.31 -13.10 -4.90
N LYS A 145 -5.46 -13.68 -5.25
CA LYS A 145 -5.90 -14.96 -4.68
C LYS A 145 -4.87 -16.05 -4.99
N GLY A 146 -4.42 -16.75 -3.95
CA GLY A 146 -3.44 -17.83 -4.05
C GLY A 146 -1.99 -17.40 -3.88
N ALA A 147 -1.68 -16.09 -3.95
CA ALA A 147 -0.31 -15.60 -3.85
C ALA A 147 0.29 -15.88 -2.46
N MET A 148 -0.52 -15.73 -1.40
CA MET A 148 -0.12 -15.96 0.00
C MET A 148 -0.19 -17.43 0.45
N ASP A 149 -0.69 -18.35 -0.37
CA ASP A 149 -1.05 -19.71 0.09
C ASP A 149 0.14 -20.50 0.66
N LEU A 150 1.32 -20.41 0.02
CA LEU A 150 2.54 -21.08 0.50
C LEU A 150 3.00 -20.52 1.85
N ALA A 151 3.02 -19.19 2.00
CA ALA A 151 3.38 -18.54 3.27
C ALA A 151 2.40 -18.92 4.38
N LEU A 152 1.09 -18.94 4.11
CA LEU A 152 0.08 -19.34 5.08
C LEU A 152 0.13 -20.83 5.41
N ALA A 153 0.48 -21.69 4.45
CA ALA A 153 0.67 -23.11 4.69
C ALA A 153 1.86 -23.34 5.63
N LEU A 154 2.99 -22.66 5.39
CA LEU A 154 4.16 -22.73 6.26
C LEU A 154 3.84 -22.20 7.67
N ALA A 155 3.16 -21.05 7.77
CA ALA A 155 2.84 -20.41 9.04
C ALA A 155 1.99 -21.29 9.97
N ARG A 156 1.07 -22.09 9.39
CA ARG A 156 0.26 -23.08 10.14
C ARG A 156 1.08 -24.23 10.73
N THR A 157 2.30 -24.44 10.27
CA THR A 157 3.18 -25.54 10.70
C THR A 157 4.37 -25.09 11.55
N THR A 158 4.61 -23.78 11.65
CA THR A 158 5.81 -23.21 12.32
C THR A 158 5.49 -22.38 13.57
N ASP A 159 4.26 -22.44 14.08
CA ASP A 159 3.82 -21.63 15.24
C ASP A 159 4.17 -20.14 15.07
N ALA A 160 4.03 -19.63 13.85
CA ALA A 160 4.37 -18.25 13.53
C ALA A 160 3.34 -17.28 14.11
N ASP A 161 3.82 -16.16 14.64
CA ASP A 161 2.99 -15.04 15.08
C ASP A 161 2.38 -14.32 13.86
N VAL A 162 3.16 -14.20 12.76
CA VAL A 162 2.75 -13.53 11.52
C VAL A 162 3.39 -14.15 10.27
N ALA A 163 2.79 -13.90 9.10
CA ALA A 163 3.37 -14.19 7.79
C ALA A 163 3.44 -12.91 6.95
N ILE A 164 4.61 -12.62 6.37
CA ILE A 164 4.88 -11.38 5.65
C ILE A 164 5.29 -11.69 4.21
N ALA A 165 4.82 -10.90 3.26
CA ALA A 165 5.23 -10.97 1.87
C ALA A 165 5.65 -9.61 1.33
N ASN A 166 6.72 -9.58 0.54
CA ASN A 166 7.01 -8.48 -0.36
C ASN A 166 6.68 -8.87 -1.81
N ASP A 167 6.32 -7.89 -2.63
CA ASP A 167 6.24 -8.08 -4.08
C ASP A 167 7.64 -8.11 -4.72
N PRO A 168 7.78 -8.44 -6.03
CA PRO A 168 9.07 -8.74 -6.63
C PRO A 168 10.13 -7.64 -6.55
N ASP A 169 9.73 -6.36 -6.59
CA ASP A 169 10.64 -5.21 -6.42
C ASP A 169 10.68 -4.66 -4.99
N ALA A 170 10.02 -5.35 -4.06
CA ALA A 170 10.01 -5.09 -2.63
C ALA A 170 9.53 -3.68 -2.22
N ASP A 171 8.62 -3.09 -3.00
CA ASP A 171 8.01 -1.81 -2.63
C ASP A 171 6.71 -2.01 -1.81
N ARG A 172 6.01 -3.14 -1.98
CA ARG A 172 4.81 -3.50 -1.20
C ARG A 172 5.12 -4.44 -0.05
N CYS A 173 4.26 -4.41 0.96
CA CYS A 173 4.34 -5.32 2.11
C CYS A 173 2.95 -5.80 2.50
N ALA A 174 2.72 -7.12 2.48
CA ALA A 174 1.50 -7.72 3.00
C ALA A 174 1.79 -8.40 4.35
N LEU A 175 0.79 -8.37 5.23
CA LEU A 175 0.81 -9.04 6.53
C LEU A 175 -0.40 -9.97 6.62
N ALA A 176 -0.18 -11.19 7.05
CA ALA A 176 -1.21 -12.09 7.54
C ALA A 176 -0.94 -12.46 8.99
N ALA A 177 -2.03 -12.63 9.76
CA ALA A 177 -1.96 -13.00 11.16
C ALA A 177 -3.17 -13.88 11.53
N PRO A 178 -3.12 -14.59 12.67
CA PRO A 178 -4.28 -15.28 13.22
C PRO A 178 -5.35 -14.31 13.73
N PHE A 179 -6.59 -14.55 13.35
CA PHE A 179 -7.80 -13.93 13.89
C PHE A 179 -8.75 -15.03 14.33
N ASP A 180 -9.07 -15.08 15.63
CA ASP A 180 -9.88 -16.14 16.23
C ASP A 180 -9.36 -17.56 15.88
N GLY A 181 -8.03 -17.69 15.84
CA GLY A 181 -7.33 -18.92 15.48
C GLY A 181 -7.29 -19.24 13.97
N GLN A 182 -7.85 -18.38 13.11
CA GLN A 182 -7.82 -18.53 11.66
C GLN A 182 -6.87 -17.54 11.01
N TRP A 183 -5.99 -18.02 10.14
CA TRP A 183 -5.11 -17.16 9.38
C TRP A 183 -5.87 -16.36 8.33
N ARG A 184 -5.69 -15.04 8.35
CA ARG A 184 -6.14 -14.15 7.27
C ARG A 184 -5.08 -13.11 6.94
N MET A 185 -5.06 -12.69 5.69
CA MET A 185 -4.35 -11.49 5.29
C MET A 185 -5.11 -10.25 5.79
N LEU A 186 -4.36 -9.24 6.22
CA LEU A 186 -4.90 -7.92 6.51
C LEU A 186 -5.17 -7.20 5.19
N SER A 187 -6.18 -6.32 5.17
CA SER A 187 -6.30 -5.35 4.08
C SER A 187 -5.15 -4.35 4.15
N GLY A 188 -4.89 -3.66 3.04
CA GLY A 188 -3.84 -2.64 3.06
C GLY A 188 -4.15 -1.49 4.02
N ASP A 189 -5.44 -1.18 4.22
CA ASP A 189 -5.87 -0.24 5.24
C ASP A 189 -5.58 -0.73 6.66
N GLU A 190 -5.89 -1.99 7.00
CA GLU A 190 -5.68 -2.53 8.35
C GLU A 190 -4.20 -2.49 8.77
N LEU A 191 -3.30 -2.90 7.87
CA LEU A 191 -1.86 -2.78 8.14
C LEU A 191 -1.43 -1.30 8.18
N GLY A 192 -2.02 -0.44 7.36
CA GLY A 192 -1.80 1.01 7.41
C GLY A 192 -2.19 1.62 8.75
N TRP A 193 -3.32 1.18 9.34
CA TRP A 193 -3.77 1.63 10.65
C TRP A 193 -2.84 1.16 11.76
N LEU A 194 -2.37 -0.10 11.71
CA LEU A 194 -1.41 -0.62 12.69
C LEU A 194 -0.08 0.15 12.68
N LEU A 195 0.44 0.46 11.50
CA LEU A 195 1.68 1.22 11.35
C LEU A 195 1.51 2.69 11.76
N ALA A 196 0.37 3.30 11.42
CA ALA A 196 0.03 4.64 11.87
C ALA A 196 -0.09 4.69 13.39
N ASP A 197 -0.82 3.75 13.98
CA ASP A 197 -0.99 3.63 15.42
C ASP A 197 0.34 3.48 16.16
N ASP A 198 1.25 2.66 15.65
CA ASP A 198 2.61 2.55 16.17
C ASP A 198 3.36 3.89 16.13
N ALA A 199 3.36 4.57 14.98
CA ALA A 199 4.01 5.87 14.83
C ALA A 199 3.42 6.92 15.80
N LEU A 200 2.10 6.93 15.97
CA LEU A 200 1.38 7.83 16.87
C LEU A 200 1.69 7.52 18.35
N ARG A 201 1.71 6.24 18.76
CA ARG A 201 2.10 5.83 20.12
C ARG A 201 3.55 6.18 20.45
N ARG A 202 4.45 6.12 19.47
CA ARG A 202 5.84 6.60 19.61
C ARG A 202 5.95 8.12 19.65
N GLY A 203 4.85 8.85 19.44
CA GLY A 203 4.83 10.31 19.44
C GLY A 203 5.52 10.92 18.21
N THR A 204 5.54 10.19 17.09
CA THR A 204 6.22 10.62 15.86
C THR A 204 5.51 11.85 15.26
N PRO A 205 6.16 13.03 15.24
CA PRO A 205 5.54 14.23 14.73
C PRO A 205 5.55 14.27 13.20
N GLY A 206 4.57 14.97 12.63
CA GLY A 206 4.51 15.28 11.20
C GLY A 206 3.18 14.92 10.57
N VAL A 207 3.13 15.00 9.25
CA VAL A 207 1.90 14.81 8.47
C VAL A 207 1.70 13.32 8.20
N TYR A 208 0.51 12.83 8.56
CA TYR A 208 0.02 11.51 8.20
C TYR A 208 -0.79 11.64 6.90
N ALA A 209 -0.52 10.80 5.91
CA ALA A 209 -1.18 10.91 4.62
C ALA A 209 -1.68 9.58 4.08
N CYS A 210 -2.79 9.61 3.34
CA CYS A 210 -3.22 8.48 2.52
C CYS A 210 -3.86 8.96 1.23
N SER A 211 -4.10 8.03 0.30
CA SER A 211 -4.80 8.36 -0.93
C SER A 211 -6.29 8.58 -0.66
N VAL A 212 -6.96 9.28 -1.57
CA VAL A 212 -8.42 9.51 -1.55
C VAL A 212 -9.23 8.22 -1.62
N VAL A 213 -8.63 7.11 -2.02
CA VAL A 213 -9.30 5.81 -2.09
C VAL A 213 -8.99 4.90 -0.90
N SER A 214 -8.04 5.29 -0.04
CA SER A 214 -7.78 4.63 1.24
C SER A 214 -8.77 5.04 2.33
N SER A 215 -8.77 4.28 3.43
CA SER A 215 -9.65 4.52 4.57
C SER A 215 -9.45 5.88 5.23
N THR A 216 -10.56 6.53 5.58
CA THR A 216 -10.57 7.80 6.31
C THR A 216 -10.19 7.65 7.79
N LEU A 217 -10.02 6.41 8.29
CA LEU A 217 -9.65 6.16 9.69
C LEU A 217 -8.31 6.80 10.06
N LEU A 218 -7.35 6.86 9.13
CA LEU A 218 -6.05 7.49 9.39
C LEU A 218 -6.19 8.96 9.80
N GLY A 219 -7.03 9.73 9.11
CA GLY A 219 -7.27 11.13 9.46
C GLY A 219 -7.90 11.28 10.84
N ARG A 220 -8.77 10.34 11.23
CA ARG A 220 -9.39 10.30 12.56
C ARG A 220 -8.38 9.99 13.66
N MET A 221 -7.47 9.04 13.42
CA MET A 221 -6.38 8.67 14.34
C MET A 221 -5.39 9.83 14.52
N ALA A 222 -4.94 10.43 13.41
CA ALA A 222 -4.02 11.57 13.44
C ALA A 222 -4.63 12.77 14.18
N ALA A 223 -5.88 13.12 13.90
CA ALA A 223 -6.59 14.20 14.60
C ALA A 223 -6.71 13.94 16.11
N ALA A 224 -7.05 12.71 16.51
CA ALA A 224 -7.15 12.33 17.93
C ALA A 224 -5.81 12.45 18.68
N ALA A 225 -4.69 12.24 17.98
CA ALA A 225 -3.34 12.40 18.51
C ALA A 225 -2.78 13.83 18.35
N GLY A 226 -3.55 14.77 17.82
CA GLY A 226 -3.11 16.14 17.56
C GLY A 226 -2.07 16.28 16.43
N GLN A 227 -2.00 15.31 15.52
CA GLN A 227 -1.13 15.34 14.35
C GLN A 227 -1.87 15.84 13.10
N PRO A 228 -1.18 16.57 12.19
CA PRO A 228 -1.76 16.96 10.93
C PRO A 228 -2.00 15.76 10.01
N PHE A 229 -3.07 15.84 9.22
CA PHE A 229 -3.42 14.84 8.22
C PHE A 229 -3.61 15.49 6.85
N GLN A 230 -3.17 14.80 5.79
CA GLN A 230 -3.39 15.23 4.41
C GLN A 230 -3.83 14.05 3.53
N MET A 231 -5.00 14.21 2.90
CA MET A 231 -5.44 13.31 1.85
C MET A 231 -4.80 13.71 0.52
N THR A 232 -4.50 12.72 -0.33
CA THR A 232 -3.83 12.91 -1.63
C THR A 232 -4.55 12.16 -2.75
N LEU A 233 -4.20 12.38 -4.01
CA LEU A 233 -4.65 11.52 -5.10
C LEU A 233 -4.02 10.13 -5.03
N THR A 234 -4.65 9.13 -5.65
CA THR A 234 -4.06 7.80 -5.82
C THR A 234 -2.70 7.88 -6.54
N GLY A 235 -1.75 7.14 -6.02
CA GLY A 235 -0.35 7.07 -6.44
C GLY A 235 0.57 7.75 -5.43
N PHE A 236 1.49 6.98 -4.88
CA PHE A 236 2.55 7.47 -3.97
C PHE A 236 3.38 8.65 -4.46
N LYS A 237 3.39 8.94 -5.76
CA LYS A 237 3.95 10.18 -6.31
C LYS A 237 3.35 11.44 -5.65
N TRP A 238 2.10 11.36 -5.18
CA TRP A 238 1.44 12.45 -4.45
C TRP A 238 1.74 12.40 -2.95
N ILE A 239 1.68 11.21 -2.35
CA ILE A 239 1.96 10.99 -0.92
C ILE A 239 3.39 11.41 -0.59
N GLY A 240 4.40 10.92 -1.31
CA GLY A 240 5.81 11.23 -1.10
C GLY A 240 6.20 12.70 -1.27
N ARG A 241 5.29 13.54 -1.78
CA ARG A 241 5.47 15.00 -1.92
C ARG A 241 4.76 15.82 -0.85
N VAL A 242 4.04 15.17 0.08
CA VAL A 242 3.39 15.85 1.19
C VAL A 242 4.47 16.52 2.07
N PRO A 243 4.43 17.85 2.25
CA PRO A 243 5.39 18.54 3.10
C PRO A 243 5.31 18.06 4.54
N GLY A 244 6.45 17.69 5.13
CA GLY A 244 6.50 17.18 6.50
C GLY A 244 5.87 15.81 6.69
N LEU A 245 5.75 15.00 5.61
CA LEU A 245 5.31 13.62 5.68
C LEU A 245 6.11 12.85 6.74
N THR A 246 5.41 12.09 7.58
CA THR A 246 6.01 11.20 8.58
C THR A 246 5.53 9.76 8.42
N PHE A 247 4.29 9.59 7.95
CA PHE A 247 3.73 8.31 7.59
C PHE A 247 2.76 8.48 6.42
N GLY A 248 2.85 7.58 5.44
CA GLY A 248 2.00 7.59 4.27
C GLY A 248 1.57 6.19 3.89
N TYR A 249 0.33 5.97 3.43
CA TYR A 249 -0.03 4.67 2.84
C TYR A 249 -1.09 4.76 1.74
N GLU A 250 -1.13 3.70 0.94
CA GLU A 250 -2.23 3.37 0.05
C GLU A 250 -2.80 2.00 0.44
N GLU A 251 -4.11 1.85 0.30
CA GLU A 251 -4.87 0.62 0.50
C GLU A 251 -4.37 -0.55 -0.35
N ALA A 252 -3.67 -0.25 -1.46
CA ALA A 252 -2.99 -1.22 -2.31
C ALA A 252 -1.63 -1.66 -1.74
N ILE A 253 -1.59 -1.92 -0.43
CA ILE A 253 -0.45 -2.47 0.36
C ILE A 253 0.89 -1.73 0.20
N GLY A 254 0.83 -0.42 -0.02
CA GLY A 254 2.01 0.45 -0.14
C GLY A 254 2.16 1.38 1.06
N TYR A 255 3.35 1.45 1.66
CA TYR A 255 3.57 2.19 2.90
C TYR A 255 4.90 2.98 2.88
N CYS A 256 4.84 4.22 3.36
CA CYS A 256 5.97 5.09 3.67
C CYS A 256 6.10 5.15 5.19
N THR A 257 7.08 4.43 5.75
CA THR A 257 7.35 4.45 7.20
C THR A 257 8.62 5.22 7.56
N ASP A 258 9.38 5.63 6.55
CA ASP A 258 10.62 6.40 6.67
C ASP A 258 10.78 7.36 5.47
N PRO A 259 9.98 8.44 5.41
CA PRO A 259 10.02 9.39 4.30
C PRO A 259 11.35 10.18 4.18
N GLU A 260 12.11 10.29 5.27
CA GLU A 260 13.47 10.85 5.25
C GLU A 260 14.45 9.95 4.48
N GLY A 261 14.30 8.62 4.59
CA GLY A 261 15.09 7.66 3.81
C GLY A 261 14.52 7.47 2.40
N VAL A 262 13.24 7.14 2.30
CA VAL A 262 12.53 6.86 1.05
C VAL A 262 11.13 7.48 1.10
N ALA A 263 10.93 8.60 0.42
CA ALA A 263 9.60 9.21 0.21
C ALA A 263 8.82 8.51 -0.94
N ASP A 264 8.79 7.19 -0.91
CA ASP A 264 7.94 6.30 -1.72
C ASP A 264 7.54 5.10 -0.84
N LYS A 265 6.86 4.12 -1.43
CA LYS A 265 6.62 2.81 -0.82
C LYS A 265 7.96 2.13 -0.60
N ASP A 266 8.12 1.55 0.58
CA ASP A 266 9.30 0.76 0.92
C ASP A 266 8.87 -0.45 1.77
N GLY A 267 8.77 -1.60 1.11
CA GLY A 267 8.32 -2.84 1.72
C GLY A 267 9.30 -3.42 2.75
N ILE A 268 10.60 -3.12 2.64
CA ILE A 268 11.62 -3.59 3.57
C ILE A 268 11.59 -2.78 4.87
N SER A 269 11.51 -1.45 4.76
CA SER A 269 11.31 -0.58 5.93
C SER A 269 10.01 -0.90 6.66
N THR A 270 8.94 -1.17 5.88
CA THR A 270 7.63 -1.54 6.40
C THR A 270 7.69 -2.88 7.12
N LEU A 271 8.29 -3.91 6.52
CA LEU A 271 8.51 -5.21 7.15
C LEU A 271 9.26 -5.04 8.47
N THR A 272 10.33 -4.24 8.49
CA THR A 272 11.14 -3.98 9.69
C THR A 272 10.31 -3.35 10.81
N ARG A 273 9.44 -2.38 10.47
CA ARG A 273 8.47 -1.79 11.42
C ARG A 273 7.45 -2.80 11.91
N VAL A 274 6.97 -3.68 11.04
CA VAL A 274 6.05 -4.76 11.40
C VAL A 274 6.69 -5.74 12.39
N LEU A 275 7.94 -6.15 12.18
CA LEU A 275 8.64 -7.05 13.12
C LEU A 275 8.74 -6.41 14.51
N ALA A 276 9.12 -5.13 14.57
CA ALA A 276 9.18 -4.38 15.83
C ALA A 276 7.81 -4.27 16.51
N LEU A 277 6.76 -3.96 15.74
CA LEU A 277 5.39 -3.87 16.24
C LEU A 277 4.91 -5.22 16.79
N VAL A 278 5.07 -6.31 16.04
CA VAL A 278 4.59 -7.65 16.43
C VAL A 278 5.34 -8.14 17.66
N ALA A 279 6.66 -7.96 17.73
CA ALA A 279 7.45 -8.32 18.91
C ALA A 279 7.04 -7.50 20.14
N ALA A 280 6.74 -6.21 19.99
CA ALA A 280 6.22 -5.38 21.07
C ALA A 280 4.85 -5.86 21.56
N LEU A 281 3.90 -6.11 20.64
CA LEU A 281 2.58 -6.66 20.98
C LEU A 281 2.70 -7.99 21.72
N LYS A 282 3.59 -8.89 21.27
CA LYS A 282 3.83 -10.17 21.93
C LYS A 282 4.38 -9.99 23.35
N ALA A 283 5.35 -9.09 23.53
CA ALA A 283 5.90 -8.78 24.85
C ALA A 283 4.85 -8.19 25.82
N GLU A 284 3.85 -7.48 25.27
CA GLU A 284 2.71 -6.92 26.01
C GLU A 284 1.58 -7.94 26.25
N GLY A 285 1.68 -9.16 25.69
CA GLY A 285 0.63 -10.17 25.75
C GLY A 285 -0.58 -9.87 24.84
N SER A 286 -0.39 -9.02 23.84
CA SER A 286 -1.39 -8.65 22.83
C SER A 286 -1.11 -9.34 21.49
N THR A 287 -2.02 -9.18 20.54
CA THR A 287 -1.93 -9.74 19.18
C THR A 287 -2.25 -8.68 18.14
N VAL A 288 -1.98 -8.98 16.87
CA VAL A 288 -2.39 -8.11 15.74
C VAL A 288 -3.90 -7.86 15.76
N GLN A 289 -4.70 -8.91 15.99
CA GLN A 289 -6.15 -8.80 16.16
C GLN A 289 -6.49 -7.91 17.36
N GLY A 290 -5.88 -8.17 18.52
CA GLY A 290 -6.12 -7.41 19.75
C GLY A 290 -5.87 -5.92 19.56
N ARG A 291 -4.78 -5.56 18.87
CA ARG A 291 -4.47 -4.16 18.59
C ARG A 291 -5.47 -3.51 17.62
N LEU A 292 -5.89 -4.21 16.57
CA LEU A 292 -6.94 -3.71 15.67
C LEU A 292 -8.29 -3.55 16.40
N ASP A 293 -8.61 -4.45 17.32
CA ASP A 293 -9.81 -4.35 18.16
C ASP A 293 -9.75 -3.11 19.06
N GLU A 294 -8.60 -2.79 19.65
CA GLU A 294 -8.39 -1.57 20.43
C GLU A 294 -8.53 -0.29 19.60
N ILE A 295 -7.97 -0.28 18.38
CA ILE A 295 -8.12 0.81 17.42
C ILE A 295 -9.61 1.00 17.08
N ALA A 296 -10.32 -0.09 16.79
CA ALA A 296 -11.76 -0.06 16.48
C ALA A 296 -12.60 0.43 17.67
N ARG A 297 -12.25 0.04 18.90
CA ARG A 297 -12.93 0.55 20.10
C ARG A 297 -12.73 2.05 20.26
N THR A 298 -11.52 2.53 20.04
CA THR A 298 -11.14 3.93 20.25
C THR A 298 -11.68 4.87 19.17
N HIS A 299 -11.62 4.45 17.91
CA HIS A 299 -11.90 5.32 16.75
C HIS A 299 -13.15 4.92 15.95
N GLY A 300 -13.83 3.85 16.35
CA GLY A 300 -14.98 3.29 15.67
C GLY A 300 -14.59 2.18 14.68
N VAL A 301 -15.55 1.32 14.37
CA VAL A 301 -15.37 0.24 13.40
C VAL A 301 -15.29 0.83 12.00
N HIS A 302 -14.25 0.48 11.26
CA HIS A 302 -14.12 0.81 9.84
C HIS A 302 -13.93 -0.49 9.07
N LEU A 303 -14.78 -0.68 8.05
CA LEU A 303 -14.71 -1.81 7.13
C LEU A 303 -14.49 -1.25 5.73
N THR A 304 -13.43 -1.67 5.07
CA THR A 304 -13.17 -1.35 3.67
C THR A 304 -13.32 -2.57 2.79
N ALA A 305 -13.76 -2.36 1.54
CA ALA A 305 -13.82 -3.42 0.56
C ALA A 305 -13.61 -2.86 -0.86
N PRO A 306 -12.84 -3.55 -1.70
CA PRO A 306 -12.83 -3.27 -3.13
C PRO A 306 -14.06 -3.90 -3.80
N LEU A 307 -14.59 -3.22 -4.80
CA LEU A 307 -15.49 -3.75 -5.81
C LEU A 307 -14.83 -3.50 -7.17
N SER A 308 -14.48 -4.56 -7.89
CA SER A 308 -13.63 -4.48 -9.08
C SER A 308 -14.27 -5.21 -10.25
N PHE A 309 -14.41 -4.51 -11.37
CA PHE A 309 -14.99 -5.04 -12.61
C PHE A 309 -13.89 -5.14 -13.66
N ARG A 310 -13.39 -6.35 -13.90
CA ARG A 310 -12.44 -6.61 -15.00
C ARG A 310 -13.23 -6.77 -16.30
N VAL A 311 -12.85 -6.01 -17.33
CA VAL A 311 -13.53 -6.03 -18.63
C VAL A 311 -12.57 -6.44 -19.74
N SER A 312 -13.11 -7.05 -20.79
CA SER A 312 -12.37 -7.29 -22.04
C SER A 312 -12.45 -6.10 -23.00
N ASP A 313 -13.50 -5.29 -22.88
CA ASP A 313 -13.76 -4.11 -23.70
C ASP A 313 -13.69 -2.85 -22.83
N LEU A 314 -12.72 -1.98 -23.13
CA LEU A 314 -12.49 -0.75 -22.38
C LEU A 314 -13.64 0.26 -22.49
N SER A 315 -14.47 0.17 -23.55
CA SER A 315 -15.65 1.05 -23.70
C SER A 315 -16.66 0.85 -22.57
N LEU A 316 -16.73 -0.36 -21.99
CA LEU A 316 -17.59 -0.64 -20.84
C LEU A 316 -17.23 0.21 -19.62
N ILE A 317 -15.95 0.55 -19.43
CA ILE A 317 -15.50 1.42 -18.34
C ILE A 317 -15.96 2.85 -18.58
N SER A 318 -15.73 3.39 -19.79
CA SER A 318 -16.17 4.75 -20.13
C SER A 318 -17.69 4.89 -20.06
N ASP A 319 -18.42 3.88 -20.52
CA ASP A 319 -19.88 3.87 -20.49
C ASP A 319 -20.41 3.80 -19.05
N ALA A 320 -19.79 2.99 -18.19
CA ALA A 320 -20.16 2.90 -16.78
C ALA A 320 -19.92 4.23 -16.03
N MET A 321 -18.77 4.87 -16.25
CA MET A 321 -18.48 6.17 -15.66
C MET A 321 -19.39 7.28 -16.22
N ALA A 322 -19.73 7.23 -17.51
CA ALA A 322 -20.67 8.18 -18.11
C ALA A 322 -22.08 8.00 -17.54
N ARG A 323 -22.56 6.76 -17.35
CA ARG A 323 -23.83 6.47 -16.68
C ARG A 323 -23.86 7.03 -15.26
N LEU A 324 -22.83 6.74 -14.47
CA LEU A 324 -22.72 7.21 -13.10
C LEU A 324 -22.78 8.74 -13.02
N ARG A 325 -22.07 9.44 -13.90
CA ARG A 325 -22.08 10.92 -13.96
C ARG A 325 -23.40 11.51 -14.44
N ALA A 326 -24.15 10.79 -15.27
CA ALA A 326 -25.44 11.25 -15.79
C ALA A 326 -26.56 11.17 -14.74
N ASP A 327 -26.47 10.23 -13.79
CA ASP A 327 -27.45 10.01 -12.73
C ASP A 327 -26.73 9.62 -11.43
N LEU A 328 -26.21 10.64 -10.73
CA LEU A 328 -25.46 10.44 -9.49
C LEU A 328 -26.42 10.01 -8.35
N PRO A 329 -26.19 8.85 -7.71
CA PRO A 329 -26.99 8.44 -6.56
C PRO A 329 -26.97 9.48 -5.43
N THR A 330 -28.15 9.79 -4.89
CA THR A 330 -28.31 10.64 -3.69
C THR A 330 -28.48 9.83 -2.41
N GLU A 331 -28.59 8.51 -2.53
CA GLU A 331 -28.71 7.55 -1.43
C GLU A 331 -27.93 6.28 -1.79
N LEU A 332 -27.15 5.76 -0.85
CA LEU A 332 -26.43 4.49 -0.96
C LEU A 332 -26.57 3.74 0.36
N ALA A 333 -26.90 2.45 0.30
CA ALA A 333 -27.16 1.60 1.47
C ALA A 333 -28.19 2.18 2.45
N GLY A 334 -29.21 2.88 1.92
CA GLY A 334 -30.22 3.56 2.75
C GLY A 334 -29.74 4.86 3.41
N VAL A 335 -28.52 5.31 3.10
CA VAL A 335 -27.89 6.51 3.67
C VAL A 335 -27.86 7.62 2.62
N PRO A 336 -28.37 8.83 2.92
CA PRO A 336 -28.19 9.98 2.04
C PRO A 336 -26.71 10.29 1.80
N VAL A 337 -26.32 10.46 0.55
CA VAL A 337 -24.93 10.75 0.15
C VAL A 337 -24.84 12.03 -0.68
N THR A 338 -23.70 12.71 -0.56
CA THR A 338 -23.28 13.78 -1.47
C THR A 338 -22.26 13.21 -2.45
N ALA A 339 -22.47 13.45 -3.74
CA ALA A 339 -21.53 13.07 -4.80
C ALA A 339 -20.62 14.25 -5.18
N SER A 340 -19.36 13.97 -5.51
CA SER A 340 -18.38 14.92 -6.03
C SER A 340 -17.63 14.29 -7.20
N ASP A 341 -17.67 14.93 -8.38
CA ASP A 341 -16.83 14.50 -9.51
C ASP A 341 -15.40 14.99 -9.28
N LEU A 342 -14.48 14.04 -9.09
CA LEU A 342 -13.07 14.35 -8.89
C LEU A 342 -12.43 14.93 -10.15
N GLY A 343 -13.09 14.84 -11.32
CA GLY A 343 -12.68 15.49 -12.56
C GLY A 343 -12.68 17.01 -12.49
N GLU A 344 -13.35 17.60 -11.51
CA GLU A 344 -13.34 19.04 -11.22
C GLU A 344 -12.29 19.43 -10.15
N GLY A 345 -11.62 18.43 -9.57
CA GLY A 345 -10.83 18.58 -8.34
C GLY A 345 -11.70 18.52 -7.09
N TRP A 346 -11.10 18.27 -5.93
CA TRP A 346 -11.86 18.11 -4.68
C TRP A 346 -11.00 18.45 -3.46
N ASN A 347 -11.45 19.36 -2.60
CA ASN A 347 -10.76 19.77 -1.36
C ASN A 347 -9.24 20.02 -1.52
N GLY A 348 -8.87 20.72 -2.60
CA GLY A 348 -7.47 21.04 -2.92
C GLY A 348 -6.71 19.93 -3.68
N LEU A 349 -7.32 18.76 -3.90
CA LEU A 349 -6.81 17.76 -4.83
C LEU A 349 -7.00 18.23 -6.28
N PRO A 350 -6.00 18.05 -7.15
CA PRO A 350 -6.15 18.37 -8.56
C PRO A 350 -7.13 17.40 -9.23
N PRO A 351 -7.69 17.78 -10.40
CA PRO A 351 -8.57 16.93 -11.19
C PRO A 351 -8.04 15.51 -11.42
N THR A 352 -8.90 14.50 -11.24
CA THR A 352 -8.63 13.10 -11.61
C THR A 352 -9.91 12.40 -12.03
N ASP A 353 -9.81 11.36 -12.87
CA ASP A 353 -11.01 10.61 -13.27
C ASP A 353 -11.52 9.73 -12.12
N GLY A 354 -12.60 10.18 -11.49
CA GLY A 354 -13.32 9.43 -10.48
C GLY A 354 -14.50 10.20 -9.91
N VAL A 355 -15.37 9.50 -9.19
CA VAL A 355 -16.52 10.08 -8.48
C VAL A 355 -16.49 9.61 -7.04
N LEU A 356 -16.55 10.56 -6.11
CA LEU A 356 -16.59 10.33 -4.67
C LEU A 356 -18.03 10.50 -4.15
N PHE A 357 -18.46 9.57 -3.31
CA PHE A 357 -19.72 9.64 -2.56
C PHE A 357 -19.42 9.65 -1.07
N GLU A 358 -20.04 10.57 -0.34
CA GLU A 358 -19.88 10.72 1.11
C GLU A 358 -21.24 10.86 1.80
N GLY A 359 -21.49 9.98 2.77
CA GLY A 359 -22.65 10.02 3.66
C GLY A 359 -22.25 9.63 5.08
N GLU A 360 -23.21 9.65 6.00
CA GLU A 360 -22.96 9.26 7.39
C GLU A 360 -22.60 7.77 7.48
N GLY A 361 -21.32 7.48 7.76
CA GLY A 361 -20.83 6.11 7.88
C GLY A 361 -20.71 5.34 6.55
N VAL A 362 -20.96 5.99 5.41
CA VAL A 362 -20.88 5.39 4.07
C VAL A 362 -20.01 6.25 3.17
N ARG A 363 -19.04 5.63 2.49
CA ARG A 363 -18.20 6.29 1.50
C ARG A 363 -17.88 5.35 0.34
N ALA A 364 -17.89 5.88 -0.87
CA ALA A 364 -17.51 5.15 -2.07
C ALA A 364 -16.68 6.04 -3.01
N VAL A 365 -15.67 5.48 -3.67
CA VAL A 365 -14.94 6.16 -4.75
C VAL A 365 -14.88 5.27 -5.96
N ALA A 366 -15.57 5.64 -7.05
CA ALA A 366 -15.53 4.92 -8.32
C ALA A 366 -14.51 5.57 -9.25
N ARG A 367 -13.58 4.79 -9.81
CA ARG A 367 -12.59 5.28 -10.77
C ARG A 367 -12.05 4.19 -11.71
N PRO A 368 -11.71 4.53 -12.96
CA PRO A 368 -10.95 3.64 -13.83
C PRO A 368 -9.57 3.32 -13.25
N SER A 369 -9.11 2.09 -13.43
CA SER A 369 -7.72 1.72 -13.17
C SER A 369 -6.82 2.34 -14.25
N GLY A 370 -5.69 2.92 -13.83
CA GLY A 370 -4.73 3.52 -14.75
C GLY A 370 -3.79 2.51 -15.43
N THR A 371 -3.72 1.28 -14.92
CA THR A 371 -2.74 0.27 -15.33
C THR A 371 -3.36 -1.06 -15.77
N GLU A 372 -4.66 -1.24 -15.58
CA GLU A 372 -5.37 -2.49 -15.85
C GLU A 372 -6.73 -2.21 -16.50
N PRO A 373 -7.27 -3.13 -17.31
CA PRO A 373 -8.62 -3.01 -17.88
C PRO A 373 -9.69 -3.32 -16.80
N LYS A 374 -9.72 -2.48 -15.75
CA LYS A 374 -10.60 -2.61 -14.58
C LYS A 374 -11.25 -1.28 -14.23
N LEU A 375 -12.53 -1.30 -13.89
CA LEU A 375 -13.17 -0.25 -13.10
C LEU A 375 -13.14 -0.65 -11.62
N LYS A 376 -12.68 0.23 -10.74
CA LYS A 376 -12.58 -0.03 -9.30
C LYS A 376 -13.51 0.91 -8.54
N VAL A 377 -14.21 0.37 -7.55
CA VAL A 377 -14.93 1.12 -6.53
C VAL A 377 -14.35 0.78 -5.18
N TYR A 378 -13.93 1.80 -4.45
CA TYR A 378 -13.36 1.68 -3.12
C TYR A 378 -14.43 2.02 -2.11
N LEU A 379 -14.85 1.04 -1.33
CA LEU A 379 -15.99 1.16 -0.43
C LEU A 379 -15.50 1.22 1.01
N GLN A 380 -16.14 2.06 1.81
CA GLN A 380 -15.93 2.14 3.24
C GLN A 380 -17.28 2.26 3.94
N VAL A 381 -17.45 1.43 4.97
CA VAL A 381 -18.49 1.58 5.98
C VAL A 381 -17.82 1.89 7.32
N SER A 382 -18.32 2.88 8.05
CA SER A 382 -17.84 3.19 9.39
C SER A 382 -18.97 3.36 10.40
N LEU A 383 -18.74 2.80 11.58
CA LEU A 383 -19.59 2.98 12.76
C LEU A 383 -18.81 3.76 13.81
N PRO A 384 -19.42 4.75 14.48
CA PRO A 384 -18.71 5.59 15.44
C PRO A 384 -18.33 4.81 16.73
N PRO A 385 -17.37 5.32 17.53
CA PRO A 385 -16.88 4.65 18.74
C PRO A 385 -17.98 4.25 19.73
N GLU A 386 -19.08 5.00 19.83
CA GLU A 386 -20.19 4.70 20.75
C GLU A 386 -20.88 3.37 20.40
N ARG A 387 -20.70 2.89 19.16
CA ARG A 387 -21.24 1.63 18.65
C ARG A 387 -20.22 0.49 18.67
N SER A 388 -19.01 0.69 19.18
CA SER A 388 -17.93 -0.31 19.17
C SER A 388 -17.85 -1.16 20.45
N GLY A 389 -18.82 -1.02 21.37
CA GLY A 389 -18.85 -1.76 22.64
C GLY A 389 -18.93 -3.28 22.47
N ASP A 390 -19.74 -3.73 21.51
CA ASP A 390 -19.76 -5.12 21.01
C ASP A 390 -19.19 -5.10 19.59
N LEU A 391 -17.91 -5.43 19.45
CA LEU A 391 -17.22 -5.39 18.16
C LEU A 391 -17.77 -6.40 17.16
N ASP A 392 -18.22 -7.57 17.62
CA ASP A 392 -18.73 -8.61 16.73
C ASP A 392 -20.06 -8.17 16.12
N ALA A 393 -20.96 -7.63 16.95
CA ALA A 393 -22.21 -7.05 16.48
C ALA A 393 -21.98 -5.86 15.53
N ALA A 394 -21.06 -4.96 15.88
CA ALA A 394 -20.73 -3.79 15.07
C ALA A 394 -20.11 -4.17 13.72
N ARG A 395 -19.22 -5.17 13.69
CA ARG A 395 -18.63 -5.70 12.45
C ARG A 395 -19.67 -6.40 11.57
N ALA A 396 -20.58 -7.18 12.17
CA ALA A 396 -21.66 -7.83 11.45
C ALA A 396 -22.61 -6.80 10.81
N GLU A 397 -22.93 -5.72 11.52
CA GLU A 397 -23.71 -4.61 10.96
C GLU A 397 -22.97 -3.92 9.82
N ALA A 398 -21.70 -3.53 10.02
CA ALA A 398 -20.91 -2.88 8.99
C ALA A 398 -20.80 -3.76 7.73
N ALA A 399 -20.68 -5.08 7.89
CA ALA A 399 -20.68 -6.03 6.78
C ALA A 399 -22.02 -6.08 6.04
N ALA A 400 -23.16 -6.04 6.74
CA ALA A 400 -24.47 -5.99 6.10
C ALA A 400 -24.67 -4.70 5.27
N VAL A 401 -24.26 -3.55 5.82
CA VAL A 401 -24.28 -2.26 5.08
C VAL A 401 -23.33 -2.31 3.88
N MET A 402 -22.15 -2.92 4.03
CA MET A 402 -21.17 -3.06 2.94
C MET A 402 -21.72 -3.87 1.77
N GLU A 403 -22.47 -4.95 2.02
CA GLU A 403 -23.07 -5.73 0.94
C GLU A 403 -24.16 -4.94 0.19
N GLN A 404 -24.96 -4.14 0.90
CA GLN A 404 -25.92 -3.25 0.23
C GLN A 404 -25.20 -2.16 -0.57
N LEU A 405 -24.14 -1.56 -0.02
CA LEU A 405 -23.34 -0.55 -0.69
C LEU A 405 -22.71 -1.09 -1.98
N LYS A 406 -22.22 -2.34 -1.98
CA LYS A 406 -21.74 -3.01 -3.20
C LYS A 406 -22.85 -3.16 -4.24
N ALA A 407 -24.04 -3.60 -3.83
CA ALA A 407 -25.16 -3.80 -4.73
C ALA A 407 -25.62 -2.47 -5.37
N ASP A 408 -25.73 -1.40 -4.58
CA ASP A 408 -26.15 -0.09 -5.07
C ASP A 408 -25.12 0.51 -6.04
N MET A 409 -23.82 0.39 -5.72
CA MET A 409 -22.75 0.85 -6.61
C MET A 409 -22.67 0.05 -7.91
N ALA A 410 -22.85 -1.28 -7.86
CA ALA A 410 -22.91 -2.11 -9.06
C ALA A 410 -24.11 -1.72 -9.94
N ALA A 411 -25.27 -1.50 -9.33
CA ALA A 411 -26.47 -1.04 -10.03
C ALA A 411 -26.28 0.34 -10.68
N ALA A 412 -25.71 1.31 -9.96
CA ALA A 412 -25.43 2.65 -10.47
C ALA A 412 -24.44 2.65 -11.64
N LEU A 413 -23.45 1.76 -11.61
CA LEU A 413 -22.50 1.56 -12.70
C LEU A 413 -23.09 0.77 -13.87
N GLY A 414 -24.15 -0.01 -13.64
CA GLY A 414 -24.75 -0.92 -14.62
C GLY A 414 -23.80 -2.05 -15.02
N LEU A 415 -23.10 -2.65 -14.04
CA LEU A 415 -22.11 -3.71 -14.23
C LEU A 415 -22.38 -4.94 -13.36
#